data_AF-A0A1L5F6M1-F1
#
_entry.id   AF-A0A1L5F6M1-F1
#
_cell.length_a   1.000
_cell.length_b   1.000
_cell.length_c   1.000
_cell.angle_alpha   90.00
_cell.angle_beta   90.00
_cell.angle_gamma   90.00
#
_symmetry.space_group_name_H-M   'P 1'
#
loop_
_entity.id
_entity.type
_entity.pdbx_description
1 polymer ?
#
loop_
_entity_poly.entity_id
_entity_poly.type
_entity_poly.pdbx_seq_one_letter_code
_entity_poly.pdbx_strand_id
1 'polypeptide(L)' 'MILDEQKTNFIIEVLKCFFILVFFGMFLPKFIDLVIYNLVVKSHSYDNSIFVYNIFSKNIDIIYNYITVFNEFIKF' A
#
# COMPACT_ATOMS: atom_id res chain seq x y z
N MET A 1 -4.99 -36.23 16.68
CA MET A 1 -5.06 -34.93 17.37
C MET A 1 -3.91 -34.00 16.95
N ILE A 2 -2.65 -34.42 17.06
CA ILE A 2 -1.45 -33.61 16.67
C ILE A 2 -1.45 -33.17 15.19
N LEU A 3 -1.92 -34.02 14.27
CA LEU A 3 -1.99 -33.71 12.84
C LEU A 3 -2.99 -32.58 12.51
N ASP A 4 -4.03 -32.41 13.34
CA ASP A 4 -5.07 -31.40 13.15
C ASP A 4 -4.57 -30.02 13.59
N GLU A 5 -3.78 -29.99 14.66
CA GLU A 5 -3.13 -28.79 15.19
C GLU A 5 -2.06 -28.25 14.23
N GLN A 6 -1.25 -29.12 13.62
CA GLN A 6 -0.27 -28.72 12.60
C GLN A 6 -0.93 -28.13 11.34
N LYS A 7 -2.03 -28.72 10.87
CA LYS A 7 -2.79 -28.18 9.73
C LYS A 7 -3.41 -26.83 10.04
N THR A 8 -3.94 -26.67 11.25
CA THR A 8 -4.54 -25.41 11.70
C THR A 8 -3.49 -24.30 11.77
N ASN A 9 -2.31 -24.60 12.34
CA ASN A 9 -1.20 -23.63 12.38
C ASN A 9 -0.72 -23.24 10.99
N PHE A 10 -0.64 -24.20 10.05
CA PHE A 10 -0.29 -23.89 8.66
C PHE A 10 -1.32 -22.95 7.99
N ILE A 11 -2.62 -23.21 8.17
CA ILE A 11 -3.68 -22.35 7.62
C ILE A 11 -3.63 -20.94 8.22
N ILE A 12 -3.37 -20.84 9.53
CA ILE A 12 -3.21 -19.56 10.23
C ILE A 12 -2.04 -18.76 9.66
N GLU A 13 -0.88 -19.40 9.45
CA GLU A 13 0.28 -18.72 8.86
C GLU A 13 0.02 -18.27 7.41
N VAL A 14 -0.62 -19.10 6.59
CA VAL A 14 -1.01 -18.72 5.23
C VAL A 14 -1.95 -17.51 5.25
N LEU A 15 -2.95 -17.51 6.14
CA LEU A 15 -3.87 -16.38 6.29
C LEU A 15 -3.14 -15.11 6.73
N LYS A 16 -2.21 -15.19 7.69
CA LYS A 16 -1.41 -14.03 8.12
C LYS A 16 -0.62 -13.44 6.95
N CYS A 17 0.07 -14.27 6.17
CA CYS A 17 0.81 -13.83 4.99
C CYS A 17 -0.13 -13.17 3.96
N PHE A 18 -1.30 -13.76 3.72
CA PHE A 18 -2.31 -13.18 2.83
C PHE A 18 -2.79 -11.80 3.33
N PHE A 19 -3.07 -11.66 4.62
CA PHE A 19 -3.46 -10.38 5.21
C PHE A 19 -2.37 -9.32 5.09
N ILE A 20 -1.10 -9.70 5.31
CA ILE A 20 0.04 -8.79 5.12
C ILE A 20 0.09 -8.33 3.66
N LEU A 21 0.01 -9.25 2.69
CA LEU A 21 0.03 -8.89 1.26
C LEU A 21 -1.13 -7.97 0.88
N VAL A 22 -2.35 -8.24 1.34
CA VAL A 22 -3.53 -7.39 1.08
C VAL A 22 -3.37 -6.02 1.74
N PHE A 23 -2.90 -5.99 2.99
CA PHE A 23 -2.72 -4.74 3.72
C PHE A 23 -1.67 -3.85 3.06
N PHE A 24 -0.48 -4.39 2.78
CA PHE A 24 0.59 -3.63 2.16
C PHE A 24 0.33 -3.32 0.68
N GLY A 25 -0.24 -4.25 -0.08
CA GLY A 25 -0.47 -4.10 -1.52
C GLY A 25 -1.65 -3.20 -1.88
N MET A 26 -2.72 -3.20 -1.08
CA MET A 26 -3.95 -2.46 -1.41
C MET A 26 -4.34 -1.38 -0.42
N PHE A 27 -4.23 -1.63 0.89
CA PHE A 27 -4.70 -0.67 1.89
C PHE A 27 -3.68 0.42 2.18
N LEU A 28 -2.41 0.05 2.38
CA LEU A 28 -1.34 0.98 2.71
C LEU A 28 -1.15 2.07 1.64
N PRO A 29 -1.14 1.78 0.32
CA PRO A 29 -0.94 2.82 -0.69
C PRO A 29 -2.08 3.84 -0.67
N LYS A 30 -3.34 3.38 -0.53
CA LYS A 30 -4.52 4.25 -0.43
C LYS A 30 -4.51 5.09 0.85
N PHE A 31 -4.06 4.51 1.97
CA PHE A 31 -3.93 5.25 3.22
C PHE A 31 -2.86 6.34 3.12
N ILE A 32 -1.71 6.02 2.54
CA ILE A 32 -0.64 6.99 2.28
C ILE A 32 -1.15 8.11 1.38
N ASP A 33 -1.85 7.80 0.28
CA ASP A 33 -2.45 8.80 -0.61
C ASP A 33 -3.42 9.74 0.13
N LEU A 34 -4.29 9.19 0.98
CA LEU A 34 -5.26 9.98 1.76
C LEU A 34 -4.56 10.88 2.78
N VAL A 35 -3.54 10.35 3.47
CA VAL A 35 -2.73 11.12 4.43
C VAL A 35 -1.98 12.25 3.71
N ILE A 36 -1.35 11.97 2.57
CA ILE A 36 -0.65 12.99 1.77
C ILE A 36 -1.64 14.04 1.29
N TYR A 37 -2.79 13.64 0.75
CA TYR A 37 -3.81 14.57 0.29
C TYR A 37 -4.28 15.49 1.42
N ASN A 38 -4.60 14.93 2.60
CA ASN A 38 -5.14 15.71 3.70
C ASN A 38 -4.07 16.61 4.37
N LEU A 39 -2.81 16.18 4.44
CA LEU A 39 -1.72 16.96 5.03
C LEU A 39 -1.16 18.01 4.08
N VAL A 40 -1.07 17.73 2.79
CA VAL A 40 -0.39 18.58 1.80
C VAL A 40 -1.38 19.42 1.00
N VAL A 41 -2.45 18.81 0.47
CA VAL A 41 -3.38 19.50 -0.43
C VAL A 41 -4.36 20.38 0.35
N LYS A 42 -4.88 19.89 1.48
CA LYS A 42 -5.85 20.65 2.27
C LYS A 42 -5.22 21.81 3.06
N SER A 43 -3.95 21.70 3.44
CA SER A 43 -3.23 22.75 4.20
C SER A 43 -2.68 23.87 3.33
N HIS A 44 -2.36 23.60 2.05
CA HIS A 44 -1.74 24.56 1.12
C HIS A 44 -2.65 25.08 0.01
N SER A 45 -3.97 24.98 0.19
CA SER A 45 -5.00 25.51 -0.74
C SER A 45 -4.77 26.97 -1.17
N TYR A 46 -4.01 27.76 -0.39
CA TYR A 46 -3.89 29.20 -0.63
C TYR A 46 -2.61 29.74 -1.29
N ASP A 47 -1.47 29.04 -1.42
CA ASP A 47 -0.25 29.76 -1.88
C ASP A 47 0.82 29.04 -2.72
N ASN A 48 0.78 27.73 -3.00
CA ASN A 48 1.90 27.12 -3.77
C ASN A 48 1.54 25.87 -4.59
N SER A 49 0.92 26.08 -5.75
CA SER A 49 0.63 25.05 -6.76
C SER A 49 1.89 24.37 -7.34
N ILE A 50 3.04 25.04 -7.33
CA ILE A 50 4.30 24.55 -7.93
C ILE A 50 4.98 23.50 -7.05
N PHE A 51 4.94 23.66 -5.72
CA PHE A 51 5.55 22.70 -4.79
C PHE A 51 4.72 21.41 -4.68
N VAL A 52 3.39 21.55 -4.66
CA VAL A 52 2.45 20.43 -4.66
C VAL A 52 2.62 19.59 -5.93
N TYR A 53 2.72 20.20 -7.11
CA TYR A 53 2.90 19.48 -8.38
C TYR A 53 4.19 18.66 -8.42
N ASN A 54 5.31 19.20 -7.92
CA ASN A 54 6.62 18.55 -7.99
C ASN A 54 6.78 17.41 -6.97
N ILE A 55 6.10 17.49 -5.80
CA ILE A 55 6.04 16.39 -4.84
C ILE A 55 5.05 15.31 -5.31
N PHE A 56 3.89 15.71 -5.85
CA PHE A 56 2.91 14.74 -6.34
C PHE A 56 3.42 13.97 -7.56
N SER A 57 4.09 14.60 -8.52
CA SER A 57 4.60 13.85 -9.68
C SER A 57 5.62 12.78 -9.25
N LYS A 58 6.54 13.14 -8.35
CA LYS A 58 7.57 12.23 -7.86
C LYS A 58 7.02 11.11 -6.97
N ASN A 59 5.99 11.39 -6.18
CA ASN A 59 5.34 10.39 -5.33
C ASN A 59 4.39 9.47 -6.12
N ILE A 60 3.73 10.00 -7.15
CA ILE A 60 2.91 9.19 -8.07
C ILE A 60 3.78 8.16 -8.77
N ASP A 61 4.99 8.53 -9.23
CA ASP A 61 5.90 7.56 -9.85
C ASP A 61 6.30 6.43 -8.89
N ILE A 62 6.47 6.73 -7.59
CA ILE A 62 6.78 5.73 -6.56
C ILE A 62 5.58 4.80 -6.33
N ILE A 63 4.37 5.35 -6.24
CA ILE A 63 3.13 4.57 -6.08
C ILE A 63 2.91 3.70 -7.32
N TYR A 64 3.12 4.25 -8.51
CA TYR A 64 2.98 3.54 -9.77
C TYR A 64 3.98 2.39 -9.87
N ASN A 65 5.26 2.65 -9.56
CA ASN A 65 6.29 1.61 -9.53
C ASN A 65 5.98 0.53 -8.49
N TYR A 66 5.47 0.91 -7.31
CA TYR A 66 5.04 -0.05 -6.30
C TYR A 66 3.90 -0.95 -6.80
N ILE A 67 2.86 -0.36 -7.40
CA ILE A 67 1.74 -1.09 -8.01
C ILE A 67 2.24 -2.00 -9.14
N THR A 68 3.16 -1.53 -9.98
CA THR A 68 3.74 -2.31 -11.07
C THR A 68 4.52 -3.52 -10.55
N VAL A 69 5.41 -3.33 -9.56
CA VAL A 69 6.16 -4.43 -8.95
C VAL A 69 5.22 -5.42 -8.28
N PHE A 70 4.20 -4.94 -7.57
CA PHE A 70 3.21 -5.79 -6.94
C PHE A 70 2.40 -6.60 -7.96
N ASN A 71 1.98 -5.98 -9.07
CA ASN A 71 1.27 -6.67 -10.15
C ASN A 71 2.14 -7.73 -10.83
N GLU A 72 3.43 -7.48 -11.04
CA GLU A 72 4.36 -8.48 -11.56
C GLU A 72 4.58 -9.63 -10.55
N PHE A 73 4.57 -9.34 -9.25
CA PHE A 73 4.64 -10.36 -8.21
C PHE A 73 3.41 -11.26 -8.16
N ILE A 74 2.21 -10.73 -8.47
CA ILE A 74 0.96 -11.51 -8.52
C ILE A 74 0.79 -12.28 -9.85
N LYS A 75 1.43 -11.83 -10.93
CA LYS A 75 1.42 -12.56 -12.21
C LYS A 75 2.21 -13.87 -12.19
N PHE A 76 3.14 -14.03 -11.25
CA PHE A 76 3.92 -15.26 -11.02
C PHE A 76 3.14 -16.25 -10.15
#